data_AF-A0A1W2AZ74-F1
#
_entry.id   AF-A0A1W2AZ74-F1
#
_cell.length_a   1.000
_cell.length_b   1.000
_cell.length_c   1.000
_cell.angle_alpha   90.00
_cell.angle_beta   90.00
_cell.angle_gamma   90.00
#
_symmetry.space_group_name_H-M   'P 1'
#
loop_
_entity.id
_entity.type
_entity.pdbx_description
1 polymer ?
#
loop_
_entity_poly.entity_id
_entity_poly.type
_entity_poly.pdbx_seq_one_letter_code
_entity_poly.pdbx_strand_id
1 'polypeptide(L)'
;MTCLDFQNSDPTHKNFQYLEDLATAYWYSEVLFASLELNLFEHLDKEGVTIDGLSHVADCHGDALFRLLRALEKMALVARYGDVWFNTSLASFCLVPGKETYMGDFFLYRRYMQPNWSRLACRVSRKERLSRDCDDSAALEKISNKDYRARNLRYVTAMDTLVKEKARNIAQILKSEPLKGPFLDVGGGAGSMLRALLPLIPQCNAVLFELPEVIEAAHELYPETSDWNCIETMEGDFRSHSFDEKFGVVMLSNFLHAYGPQEARELLEKAISLLSDHGVILIHDYFPDRAGKNPEKGALYDLTMMLNTYNGCCHEARDIARWLKSGGMTPCEIIDLDTDTSLMVAGGSGKAGDPLKAWINIARNHGFERAVGISPDTVVTAPWVRKKCQWGCDGFGKNLQCPPRGMSHKETREMIDSYETLILLEGTPPGKAFHEKLLALEKTAFMAGFHKAFVFGAGPCTLCPRCSDDDTCRHHDLARPAMEASGIDVYETAARAGVRLKPVQKKMDYVKYMGLLLLK
;
A
#
# COMPACT_ATOMS: atom_id res chain seq x y z
N MET A 1 -1.62 13.41 13.30
CA MET A 1 -2.07 12.09 13.81
C MET A 1 -0.86 11.19 13.95
N THR A 2 -0.55 10.76 15.16
CA THR A 2 0.44 9.70 15.42
C THR A 2 -0.14 8.39 14.91
N CYS A 3 0.60 7.66 14.08
CA CYS A 3 0.32 6.28 13.69
C CYS A 3 0.07 5.43 14.95
N LEU A 4 -0.82 4.42 14.90
CA LEU A 4 -1.00 3.53 16.05
C LEU A 4 0.35 2.85 16.35
N ASP A 5 0.74 2.77 17.63
CA ASP A 5 2.10 2.33 17.98
C ASP A 5 2.42 0.91 17.48
N PHE A 6 1.42 0.03 17.36
CA PHE A 6 1.59 -1.32 16.80
C PHE A 6 1.84 -1.35 15.28
N GLN A 7 1.53 -0.26 14.56
CA GLN A 7 1.80 -0.13 13.13
C GLN A 7 3.25 0.31 12.85
N ASN A 8 3.96 0.82 13.85
CA ASN A 8 5.39 1.11 13.75
C ASN A 8 6.22 -0.14 14.07
N SER A 9 6.18 -1.14 13.17
CA SER A 9 6.99 -2.35 13.31
C SER A 9 8.48 -2.00 13.21
N ASP A 10 9.20 -2.18 14.30
CA ASP A 10 10.66 -2.14 14.32
C ASP A 10 11.12 -3.49 14.90
N PRO A 11 11.80 -4.33 14.11
CA PRO A 11 12.24 -5.65 14.57
C PRO A 11 13.23 -5.59 15.74
N THR A 12 13.75 -4.40 16.07
CA THR A 12 14.60 -4.18 17.24
C THR A 12 13.82 -3.91 18.54
N HIS A 13 12.51 -3.64 18.46
CA HIS A 13 11.70 -3.32 19.64
C HIS A 13 11.57 -4.54 20.57
N LYS A 14 11.99 -4.38 21.83
CA LYS A 14 11.82 -5.36 22.91
C LYS A 14 10.73 -4.93 23.91
N ASN A 15 9.77 -4.12 23.46
CA ASN A 15 8.74 -3.54 24.32
C ASN A 15 7.53 -4.48 24.40
N PHE A 16 7.18 -4.94 25.60
CA PHE A 16 5.96 -5.73 25.86
C PHE A 16 4.70 -5.00 25.40
N GLN A 17 4.64 -3.67 25.53
CA GLN A 17 3.47 -2.87 25.15
C GLN A 17 3.06 -3.09 23.69
N TYR A 18 4.03 -3.29 22.79
CA TYR A 18 3.73 -3.56 21.38
C TYR A 18 2.87 -4.81 21.18
N LEU A 19 3.15 -5.88 21.94
CA LEU A 19 2.39 -7.13 21.86
C LEU A 19 1.02 -7.01 22.50
N GLU A 20 0.92 -6.25 23.59
CA GLU A 20 -0.35 -5.97 24.26
C GLU A 20 -1.28 -5.12 23.37
N ASP A 21 -0.74 -4.07 22.75
CA ASP A 21 -1.49 -3.21 21.81
C ASP A 21 -1.96 -4.00 20.58
N LEU A 22 -1.12 -4.91 20.06
CA LEU A 22 -1.49 -5.78 18.95
C LEU A 22 -2.60 -6.77 19.37
N ALA A 23 -2.50 -7.39 20.54
CA ALA A 23 -3.49 -8.33 21.05
C ALA A 23 -4.86 -7.67 21.32
N THR A 24 -4.85 -6.37 21.63
CA THR A 24 -6.05 -5.58 21.93
C THR A 24 -6.52 -4.72 20.74
N ALA A 25 -5.88 -4.83 19.57
CA ALA A 25 -6.22 -4.06 18.38
C ALA A 25 -7.70 -4.22 17.93
N TYR A 26 -8.32 -5.36 18.25
CA TYR A 26 -9.75 -5.60 17.95
C TYR A 26 -10.69 -4.70 18.76
N TRP A 27 -10.27 -4.14 19.90
CA TRP A 27 -11.08 -3.22 20.70
C TRP A 27 -11.48 -1.98 19.89
N TYR A 28 -10.56 -1.47 19.07
CA TYR A 28 -10.79 -0.30 18.22
C TYR A 28 -11.88 -0.57 17.17
N SER A 29 -11.85 -1.75 16.54
CA SER A 29 -12.89 -2.14 15.57
C SER A 29 -14.24 -2.39 16.23
N GLU A 30 -14.28 -3.03 17.39
CA GLU A 30 -15.56 -3.25 18.11
C GLU A 30 -16.20 -1.95 18.56
N VAL A 31 -15.40 -0.97 19.03
CA VAL A 31 -15.91 0.37 19.36
C VAL A 31 -16.51 1.06 18.13
N LEU A 32 -15.84 0.99 16.97
CA LEU A 32 -16.36 1.55 15.73
C LEU A 32 -17.66 0.86 15.29
N PHE A 33 -17.69 -0.48 15.28
CA PHE A 33 -18.85 -1.25 14.84
C PHE A 33 -20.07 -1.03 15.73
N ALA A 34 -19.90 -1.07 17.06
CA ALA A 34 -20.98 -0.79 17.99
C ALA A 34 -21.56 0.63 17.79
N SER A 35 -20.70 1.61 17.51
CA SER A 35 -21.13 2.99 17.29
C SER A 35 -21.90 3.19 15.99
N LEU A 36 -21.56 2.42 14.95
CA LEU A 36 -22.28 2.37 13.68
C LEU A 36 -23.63 1.65 13.83
N GLU A 37 -23.67 0.51 14.51
CA GLU A 37 -24.91 -0.25 14.77
C GLU A 37 -25.93 0.55 15.59
N LEU A 38 -25.45 1.40 16.50
CA LEU A 38 -26.26 2.30 17.31
C LEU A 38 -26.57 3.64 16.61
N ASN A 39 -26.17 3.82 15.35
CA ASN A 39 -26.34 5.07 14.57
C ASN A 39 -25.89 6.35 15.31
N LEU A 40 -24.87 6.25 16.18
CA LEU A 40 -24.48 7.37 17.05
C LEU A 40 -24.02 8.59 16.25
N PHE A 41 -23.30 8.38 15.15
CA PHE A 41 -22.76 9.47 14.33
C PHE A 41 -23.87 10.27 13.66
N GLU A 42 -25.01 9.66 13.29
CA GLU A 42 -26.17 10.39 12.75
C GLU A 42 -26.74 11.36 13.80
N HIS A 43 -26.94 10.86 15.02
CA HIS A 43 -27.47 11.65 16.11
C HIS A 43 -26.53 12.78 16.55
N LEU A 44 -25.21 12.54 16.47
CA LEU A 44 -24.16 13.50 16.83
C LEU A 44 -23.86 14.54 15.75
N ASP A 45 -24.40 14.41 14.53
CA ASP A 45 -24.17 15.37 13.43
C ASP A 45 -25.06 16.64 13.52
N LYS A 46 -25.99 16.66 14.48
CA LYS A 46 -26.81 17.84 14.83
C LYS A 46 -25.96 18.86 15.61
N GLU A 47 -26.52 19.98 16.07
CA GLU A 47 -25.83 21.07 16.80
C GLU A 47 -25.25 20.68 18.19
N GLY A 48 -24.70 19.46 18.31
CA GLY A 48 -24.23 18.85 19.53
C GLY A 48 -25.35 18.26 20.39
N VAL A 49 -25.05 17.15 21.07
CA VAL A 49 -26.03 16.44 21.91
C VAL A 49 -25.47 16.17 23.30
N THR A 50 -26.28 16.37 24.34
CA THR A 50 -25.93 15.96 25.71
C THR A 50 -25.99 14.43 25.85
N ILE A 51 -25.32 13.89 26.87
CA ILE A 51 -25.37 12.43 27.11
C ILE A 51 -26.80 11.93 27.34
N ASP A 52 -27.61 12.68 28.09
CA ASP A 52 -29.00 12.32 28.38
C ASP A 52 -29.83 12.33 27.10
N GLY A 53 -29.68 13.38 26.29
CA GLY A 53 -30.36 13.49 24.99
C GLY A 53 -29.96 12.36 24.05
N LEU A 54 -28.66 12.04 23.96
CA LEU A 54 -28.16 10.98 23.08
C LEU A 54 -28.64 9.60 23.55
N SER A 55 -28.63 9.37 24.86
CA SER A 55 -29.09 8.09 25.45
C SER A 55 -30.56 7.82 25.14
N HIS A 56 -31.40 8.86 25.15
CA HIS A 56 -32.82 8.74 24.82
C HIS A 56 -33.05 8.50 23.32
N VAL A 57 -32.36 9.22 22.42
CA VAL A 57 -32.59 9.05 20.97
C VAL A 57 -31.99 7.78 20.40
N ALA A 58 -30.88 7.31 20.96
CA ALA A 58 -30.20 6.07 20.57
C ALA A 58 -30.65 4.84 21.37
N ASP A 59 -31.65 4.99 22.26
CA ASP A 59 -32.17 3.93 23.15
C ASP A 59 -31.06 3.16 23.91
N CYS A 60 -30.18 3.91 24.58
CA CYS A 60 -28.98 3.40 25.21
C CYS A 60 -28.96 3.67 26.72
N HIS A 61 -28.27 2.82 27.49
CA HIS A 61 -27.97 3.12 28.89
C HIS A 61 -26.94 4.26 29.01
N GLY A 62 -27.31 5.37 29.64
CA GLY A 62 -26.48 6.58 29.73
C GLY A 62 -25.05 6.35 30.22
N ASP A 63 -24.86 5.58 31.29
CA ASP A 63 -23.53 5.27 31.84
C ASP A 63 -22.66 4.45 30.87
N ALA A 64 -23.25 3.50 30.15
CA ALA A 64 -22.54 2.68 29.16
C ALA A 64 -22.18 3.50 27.91
N LEU A 65 -23.13 4.29 27.43
CA LEU A 65 -22.94 5.21 26.31
C LEU A 65 -21.83 6.23 26.60
N PHE A 66 -21.79 6.79 27.81
CA PHE A 66 -20.75 7.72 28.21
C PHE A 66 -19.35 7.08 28.14
N ARG A 67 -19.21 5.82 28.56
CA ARG A 67 -17.94 5.08 28.47
C ARG A 67 -17.54 4.83 27.02
N LEU A 68 -18.49 4.52 26.14
CA LEU A 68 -18.26 4.36 24.70
C LEU A 68 -17.82 5.66 24.04
N LEU A 69 -18.52 6.77 24.30
CA LEU A 69 -18.16 8.11 23.78
C LEU A 69 -16.78 8.55 24.24
N ARG A 70 -16.39 8.23 25.49
CA ARG A 70 -15.01 8.48 25.96
C ARG A 70 -13.97 7.71 25.15
N ALA A 71 -14.25 6.48 24.73
CA ALA A 71 -13.34 5.73 23.87
C ALA A 71 -13.27 6.36 22.47
N LEU A 72 -14.42 6.69 21.87
CA LEU A 72 -14.50 7.38 20.59
C LEU A 72 -13.77 8.73 20.59
N GLU A 73 -13.81 9.47 21.70
CA GLU A 73 -13.09 10.73 21.88
C GLU A 73 -11.57 10.51 21.82
N LYS A 74 -11.07 9.46 22.51
CA LYS A 74 -9.65 9.10 22.46
C LYS A 74 -9.22 8.55 21.11
N MET A 75 -10.14 7.98 20.35
CA MET A 75 -9.95 7.60 18.95
C MET A 75 -10.12 8.77 17.98
N ALA A 76 -10.40 9.98 18.48
CA ALA A 76 -10.63 11.19 17.68
C ALA A 76 -11.75 11.05 16.64
N LEU A 77 -12.80 10.29 16.96
CA LEU A 77 -14.00 10.16 16.14
C LEU A 77 -15.10 11.13 16.60
N VAL A 78 -15.20 11.39 17.90
CA VAL A 78 -16.09 12.40 18.49
C VAL A 78 -15.29 13.41 19.30
N ALA A 79 -15.87 14.57 19.57
CA ALA A 79 -15.31 15.59 20.45
C ALA A 79 -16.35 16.03 21.48
N ARG A 80 -15.88 16.63 22.58
CA ARG A 80 -16.72 17.16 23.64
C ARG A 80 -16.34 18.59 24.02
N TYR A 81 -17.34 19.44 24.20
CA TYR A 81 -17.20 20.80 24.73
C TYR A 81 -18.23 21.01 25.83
N GLY A 82 -17.77 21.16 27.08
CA GLY A 82 -18.65 21.08 28.24
C GLY A 82 -19.33 19.72 28.33
N ASP A 83 -20.66 19.73 28.34
CA ASP A 83 -21.51 18.52 28.46
C ASP A 83 -22.09 18.05 27.11
N VAL A 84 -21.64 18.66 26.01
CA VAL A 84 -22.16 18.42 24.67
C VAL A 84 -21.13 17.68 23.82
N TRP A 85 -21.59 16.64 23.11
CA TRP A 85 -20.81 15.79 22.22
C TRP A 85 -21.12 16.09 20.76
N PHE A 86 -20.11 15.99 19.90
CA PHE A 86 -20.22 16.25 18.45
C PHE A 86 -19.35 15.27 17.67
N ASN A 87 -19.68 15.06 16.39
CA ASN A 87 -18.77 14.43 15.46
C ASN A 87 -17.50 15.27 15.25
N THR A 88 -16.36 14.60 15.07
CA THR A 88 -15.22 15.24 14.40
C THR A 88 -15.48 15.40 12.90
N SER A 89 -14.69 16.21 12.20
CA SER A 89 -14.84 16.40 10.75
C SER A 89 -14.77 15.09 9.96
N LEU A 90 -13.88 14.16 10.35
CA LEU A 90 -13.76 12.87 9.70
C LEU A 90 -15.01 11.99 9.92
N ALA A 91 -15.49 11.90 11.16
CA ALA A 91 -16.68 11.11 11.46
C ALA A 91 -17.93 11.70 10.80
N SER A 92 -18.08 13.02 10.81
CA SER A 92 -19.17 13.71 10.12
C SER A 92 -19.13 13.44 8.61
N PHE A 93 -17.94 13.43 8.01
CA PHE A 93 -17.76 13.20 6.58
C PHE A 93 -18.01 11.74 6.18
N CYS A 94 -17.47 10.76 6.91
CA CYS A 94 -17.48 9.35 6.49
C CYS A 94 -18.49 8.43 7.21
N LEU A 95 -19.03 8.80 8.38
CA LEU A 95 -19.77 7.87 9.25
C LEU A 95 -21.24 8.25 9.45
N VAL A 96 -21.72 9.31 8.79
CA VAL A 96 -23.11 9.77 8.87
C VAL A 96 -23.92 9.22 7.69
N PRO A 97 -24.95 8.39 7.94
CA PRO A 97 -25.82 7.87 6.89
C PRO A 97 -26.44 8.97 6.02
N GLY A 98 -26.64 8.68 4.73
CA GLY A 98 -27.25 9.58 3.76
C GLY A 98 -26.30 10.60 3.11
N LYS A 99 -25.06 10.74 3.59
CA LYS A 99 -24.01 11.52 2.89
C LYS A 99 -23.42 10.70 1.75
N GLU A 100 -23.02 11.36 0.66
CA GLU A 100 -22.38 10.74 -0.51
C GLU A 100 -21.09 9.97 -0.13
N THR A 101 -20.42 10.44 0.92
CA THR A 101 -19.13 9.94 1.42
C THR A 101 -19.27 8.93 2.57
N TYR A 102 -20.49 8.50 2.87
CA TYR A 102 -20.77 7.55 3.94
C TYR A 102 -20.14 6.17 3.65
N MET A 103 -19.37 5.64 4.61
CA MET A 103 -18.66 4.37 4.53
C MET A 103 -19.07 3.38 5.64
N GLY A 104 -20.05 3.71 6.48
CA GLY A 104 -20.42 2.91 7.65
C GLY A 104 -20.82 1.47 7.30
N ASP A 105 -21.61 1.28 6.25
CA ASP A 105 -22.06 -0.05 5.81
C ASP A 105 -20.88 -0.91 5.30
N PHE A 106 -19.91 -0.27 4.65
CA PHE A 106 -18.67 -0.93 4.24
C PHE A 106 -17.83 -1.37 5.46
N PHE A 107 -17.73 -0.54 6.49
CA PHE A 107 -17.04 -0.93 7.72
C PHE A 107 -17.79 -2.05 8.44
N LEU A 108 -19.12 -1.97 8.55
CA LEU A 108 -19.93 -3.06 9.11
C LEU A 108 -19.81 -4.36 8.31
N TYR A 109 -19.60 -4.28 6.99
CA TYR A 109 -19.32 -5.48 6.19
C TYR A 109 -18.07 -6.23 6.67
N ARG A 110 -17.04 -5.53 7.17
CA ARG A 110 -15.85 -6.17 7.76
C ARG A 110 -16.19 -7.01 9.00
N ARG A 111 -17.25 -6.66 9.74
CA ARG A 111 -17.73 -7.44 10.89
C ARG A 111 -18.20 -8.83 10.48
N TYR A 112 -18.86 -8.98 9.32
CA TYR A 112 -19.31 -10.29 8.83
C TYR A 112 -18.16 -11.28 8.59
N MET A 113 -16.95 -10.80 8.28
CA MET A 113 -15.77 -11.63 8.07
C MET A 113 -15.02 -11.97 9.37
N GLN A 114 -15.29 -11.27 10.48
CA GLN A 114 -14.59 -11.44 11.75
C GLN A 114 -14.62 -12.90 12.28
N PRO A 115 -15.73 -13.66 12.21
CA PRO A 115 -15.75 -15.03 12.72
C PRO A 115 -14.72 -15.94 12.04
N ASN A 116 -14.45 -15.73 10.74
CA ASN A 116 -13.47 -16.53 10.00
C ASN A 116 -12.03 -16.25 10.49
N TRP A 117 -11.73 -15.02 10.90
CA TRP A 117 -10.42 -14.65 11.47
C TRP A 117 -10.11 -15.38 12.79
N SER A 118 -11.14 -15.70 13.60
CA SER A 118 -10.94 -16.51 14.82
C SER A 118 -10.44 -17.93 14.52
N ARG A 119 -10.62 -18.41 13.28
CA ARG A 119 -10.23 -19.75 12.83
C ARG A 119 -8.83 -19.81 12.21
N LEU A 120 -8.10 -18.68 12.14
CA LEU A 120 -6.78 -18.61 11.51
C LEU A 120 -5.79 -19.64 12.07
N ALA A 121 -5.73 -19.80 13.40
CA ALA A 121 -4.85 -20.78 14.04
C ALA A 121 -5.19 -22.23 13.63
N CYS A 122 -6.48 -22.57 13.51
CA CYS A 122 -6.93 -23.86 12.99
C CYS A 122 -6.48 -24.05 11.54
N ARG A 123 -6.69 -23.03 10.69
CA ARG A 123 -6.36 -23.10 9.25
C ARG A 123 -4.88 -23.32 8.96
N VAL A 124 -3.99 -22.73 9.76
CA VAL A 124 -2.52 -22.81 9.57
C VAL A 124 -1.90 -24.03 10.26
N SER A 125 -2.54 -24.55 11.31
CA SER A 125 -1.99 -25.64 12.13
C SER A 125 -2.17 -27.01 11.49
N ARG A 126 -1.11 -27.85 11.55
CA ARG A 126 -1.20 -29.29 11.23
C ARG A 126 -1.75 -30.16 12.36
N LYS A 127 -2.02 -29.58 13.54
CA LYS A 127 -2.50 -30.34 14.71
C LYS A 127 -3.99 -30.65 14.57
N GLU A 128 -4.33 -31.93 14.40
CA GLU A 128 -5.70 -32.44 14.26
C GLU A 128 -6.66 -32.00 15.38
N ARG A 129 -6.17 -31.76 16.60
CA ARG A 129 -7.01 -31.29 17.71
C ARG A 129 -7.61 -29.90 17.45
N LEU A 130 -6.86 -29.02 16.77
CA LEU A 130 -7.34 -27.69 16.43
C LEU A 130 -8.25 -27.70 15.19
N SER A 131 -8.17 -28.71 14.33
CA SER A 131 -8.98 -28.82 13.11
C SER A 131 -10.40 -29.33 13.36
N ARG A 132 -10.64 -30.07 14.46
CA ARG A 132 -11.97 -30.61 14.81
C ARG A 132 -12.92 -29.57 15.42
N ASP A 133 -12.38 -28.54 16.09
CA ASP A 133 -13.17 -27.48 16.74
C ASP A 133 -13.65 -26.38 15.76
N CYS A 134 -13.25 -26.46 14.48
CA CYS A 134 -13.54 -25.48 13.43
C CYS A 134 -14.34 -26.06 12.25
N ASP A 135 -14.66 -27.37 12.28
CA ASP A 135 -15.50 -28.03 11.28
C ASP A 135 -16.97 -27.76 11.58
N ASP A 136 -17.43 -26.60 11.12
CA ASP A 136 -18.85 -26.26 11.03
C ASP A 136 -19.17 -25.89 9.59
N SER A 137 -18.88 -26.83 8.68
CA SER A 137 -19.28 -26.77 7.27
C SER A 137 -20.81 -26.56 7.09
N ALA A 138 -21.59 -26.67 8.17
CA ALA A 138 -23.02 -26.42 8.22
C ALA A 138 -23.42 -24.93 8.24
N ALA A 139 -22.52 -23.98 8.56
CA ALA A 139 -22.87 -22.56 8.66
C ALA A 139 -22.97 -21.83 7.30
N LEU A 140 -22.34 -22.36 6.25
CA LEU A 140 -22.40 -21.78 4.90
C LEU A 140 -23.57 -22.33 4.06
N GLU A 141 -24.19 -23.45 4.47
CA GLU A 141 -25.22 -24.16 3.69
C GLU A 141 -26.68 -23.78 4.03
N LYS A 142 -26.94 -22.79 4.90
CA LYS A 142 -28.31 -22.37 5.28
C LYS A 142 -28.58 -20.88 5.04
N ILE A 143 -28.30 -20.39 3.83
CA ILE A 143 -28.70 -19.05 3.42
C ILE A 143 -29.83 -19.19 2.39
N SER A 144 -31.01 -18.65 2.70
CA SER A 144 -32.14 -18.61 1.77
C SER A 144 -31.78 -17.80 0.52
N ASN A 145 -32.41 -18.10 -0.63
CA ASN A 145 -32.14 -17.38 -1.88
C ASN A 145 -32.45 -15.86 -1.78
N LYS A 146 -33.41 -15.46 -0.92
CA LYS A 146 -33.67 -14.04 -0.60
C LYS A 146 -32.54 -13.39 0.20
N ASP A 147 -31.93 -14.14 1.11
CA ASP A 147 -30.78 -13.67 1.89
C ASP A 147 -29.53 -13.55 1.02
N TYR A 148 -29.40 -14.40 -0.02
CA TYR A 148 -28.31 -14.31 -0.99
C TYR A 148 -28.36 -13.02 -1.81
N ARG A 149 -29.51 -12.67 -2.43
CA ARG A 149 -29.66 -11.43 -3.20
C ARG A 149 -29.41 -10.18 -2.34
N ALA A 150 -30.05 -10.11 -1.17
CA ALA A 150 -29.87 -8.98 -0.26
C ALA A 150 -28.42 -8.84 0.22
N ARG A 151 -27.73 -9.96 0.47
CA ARG A 151 -26.30 -9.96 0.79
C ARG A 151 -25.44 -9.51 -0.38
N ASN A 152 -25.74 -9.95 -1.61
CA ASN A 152 -25.00 -9.55 -2.80
C ASN A 152 -25.12 -8.05 -3.04
N LEU A 153 -26.35 -7.51 -2.97
CA LEU A 153 -26.56 -6.06 -3.08
C LEU A 153 -25.75 -5.28 -2.03
N ARG A 154 -25.81 -5.70 -0.75
CA ARG A 154 -24.99 -5.07 0.31
C ARG A 154 -23.50 -5.14 0.01
N TYR A 155 -23.01 -6.26 -0.50
CA TYR A 155 -21.62 -6.44 -0.90
C TYR A 155 -21.23 -5.48 -2.03
N VAL A 156 -22.01 -5.46 -3.12
CA VAL A 156 -21.77 -4.60 -4.28
C VAL A 156 -21.80 -3.11 -3.86
N THR A 157 -22.78 -2.67 -3.09
CA THR A 157 -22.86 -1.29 -2.58
C THR A 157 -21.67 -0.91 -1.71
N ALA A 158 -21.26 -1.81 -0.79
CA ALA A 158 -20.11 -1.57 0.08
C ALA A 158 -18.79 -1.49 -0.72
N MET A 159 -18.60 -2.39 -1.68
CA MET A 159 -17.40 -2.38 -2.52
C MET A 159 -17.38 -1.19 -3.47
N ASP A 160 -18.51 -0.82 -4.10
CA ASP A 160 -18.63 0.35 -4.97
C ASP A 160 -18.18 1.62 -4.26
N THR A 161 -18.63 1.82 -3.02
CA THR A 161 -18.22 2.96 -2.17
C THR A 161 -16.71 2.99 -1.95
N LEU A 162 -16.09 1.84 -1.61
CA LEU A 162 -14.64 1.75 -1.44
C LEU A 162 -13.89 2.03 -2.75
N VAL A 163 -14.37 1.47 -3.86
CA VAL A 163 -13.71 1.57 -5.16
C VAL A 163 -13.78 3.01 -5.67
N LYS A 164 -14.86 3.77 -5.46
CA LYS A 164 -14.95 5.20 -5.85
C LYS A 164 -13.76 6.03 -5.38
N GLU A 165 -13.37 5.89 -4.12
CA GLU A 165 -12.22 6.60 -3.56
C GLU A 165 -10.91 6.23 -4.26
N LYS A 166 -10.69 4.93 -4.49
CA LYS A 166 -9.49 4.42 -5.17
C LYS A 166 -9.48 4.79 -6.66
N ALA A 167 -10.64 4.72 -7.32
CA ALA A 167 -10.84 5.00 -8.73
C ALA A 167 -10.51 6.46 -9.07
N ARG A 168 -10.87 7.43 -8.22
CA ARG A 168 -10.48 8.84 -8.42
C ARG A 168 -8.96 9.02 -8.39
N ASN A 169 -8.26 8.37 -7.45
CA ASN A 169 -6.79 8.43 -7.37
C ASN A 169 -6.14 7.77 -8.59
N ILE A 170 -6.63 6.60 -8.99
CA ILE A 170 -6.16 5.89 -10.19
C ILE A 170 -6.40 6.72 -11.46
N ALA A 171 -7.57 7.32 -11.62
CA ALA A 171 -7.88 8.18 -12.74
C ALA A 171 -6.92 9.38 -12.83
N GLN A 172 -6.55 9.96 -11.69
CA GLN A 172 -5.59 11.06 -11.65
C GLN A 172 -4.17 10.62 -12.05
N ILE A 173 -3.76 9.41 -11.66
CA ILE A 173 -2.49 8.79 -12.09
C ILE A 173 -2.51 8.57 -13.62
N LEU A 174 -3.59 7.98 -14.13
CA LEU A 174 -3.72 7.63 -15.54
C LEU A 174 -3.98 8.83 -16.47
N LYS A 175 -4.13 10.05 -15.95
CA LYS A 175 -4.42 11.26 -16.74
C LYS A 175 -3.35 11.55 -17.81
N SER A 176 -2.09 11.19 -17.56
CA SER A 176 -0.98 11.36 -18.52
C SER A 176 -0.77 10.15 -19.42
N GLU A 177 -1.47 9.04 -19.20
CA GLU A 177 -1.34 7.83 -19.98
C GLU A 177 -2.23 7.91 -21.23
N PRO A 178 -1.70 7.71 -22.44
CA PRO A 178 -2.48 7.77 -23.69
C PRO A 178 -3.36 6.53 -23.90
N LEU A 179 -4.32 6.32 -23.00
CA LEU A 179 -5.29 5.23 -23.07
C LEU A 179 -6.24 5.42 -24.26
N LYS A 180 -6.50 4.33 -24.99
CA LYS A 180 -7.44 4.29 -26.12
C LYS A 180 -8.42 3.15 -25.93
N GLY A 181 -9.70 3.42 -26.13
CA GLY A 181 -10.75 2.40 -26.03
C GLY A 181 -10.80 1.43 -27.21
N PRO A 182 -11.75 0.48 -27.19
CA PRO A 182 -12.74 0.30 -26.13
C PRO A 182 -12.14 -0.32 -24.86
N PHE A 183 -12.81 -0.11 -23.72
CA PHE A 183 -12.42 -0.67 -22.42
C PHE A 183 -13.17 -1.97 -22.14
N LEU A 184 -12.52 -2.92 -21.48
CA LEU A 184 -13.15 -4.06 -20.82
C LEU A 184 -12.78 -4.04 -19.33
N ASP A 185 -13.78 -3.93 -18.47
CA ASP A 185 -13.62 -4.05 -17.01
C ASP A 185 -14.14 -5.42 -16.56
N VAL A 186 -13.23 -6.33 -16.24
CA VAL A 186 -13.56 -7.70 -15.85
C VAL A 186 -13.69 -7.78 -14.33
N GLY A 187 -14.85 -8.22 -13.85
CA GLY A 187 -15.15 -8.22 -12.41
C GLY A 187 -15.26 -6.79 -11.84
N GLY A 188 -15.76 -5.85 -12.65
CA GLY A 188 -15.79 -4.43 -12.31
C GLY A 188 -16.83 -4.03 -11.25
N GLY A 189 -17.58 -4.99 -10.68
CA GLY A 189 -18.66 -4.73 -9.73
C GLY A 189 -19.73 -3.83 -10.34
N ALA A 190 -19.97 -2.67 -9.72
CA ALA A 190 -20.94 -1.68 -10.21
C ALA A 190 -20.34 -0.62 -11.19
N GLY A 191 -19.16 -0.89 -11.73
CA GLY A 191 -18.52 -0.07 -12.78
C GLY A 191 -17.86 1.22 -12.28
N SER A 192 -17.58 1.33 -10.97
CA SER A 192 -16.97 2.53 -10.37
C SER A 192 -15.65 2.95 -11.02
N MET A 193 -14.82 2.00 -11.44
CA MET A 193 -13.56 2.30 -12.15
C MET A 193 -13.83 2.93 -13.52
N LEU A 194 -14.72 2.33 -14.33
CA LEU A 194 -15.12 2.88 -15.63
C LEU A 194 -15.71 4.28 -15.50
N ARG A 195 -16.60 4.49 -14.52
CA ARG A 195 -17.23 5.79 -14.23
C ARG A 195 -16.21 6.88 -13.91
N ALA A 196 -15.08 6.54 -13.29
CA ALA A 196 -14.00 7.48 -13.01
C ALA A 196 -13.06 7.72 -14.22
N LEU A 197 -12.86 6.71 -15.08
CA LEU A 197 -11.89 6.75 -16.17
C LEU A 197 -12.45 7.27 -17.49
N LEU A 198 -13.68 6.90 -17.85
CA LEU A 198 -14.30 7.30 -19.12
C LEU A 198 -14.35 8.83 -19.33
N PRO A 199 -14.59 9.68 -18.31
CA PRO A 199 -14.54 11.13 -18.49
C PRO A 199 -13.16 11.67 -18.91
N LEU A 200 -12.08 10.91 -18.71
CA LEU A 200 -10.73 11.31 -19.12
C LEU A 200 -10.45 11.00 -20.59
N ILE A 201 -11.28 10.18 -21.25
CA ILE A 201 -11.03 9.64 -22.58
C ILE A 201 -12.22 9.97 -23.48
N PRO A 202 -12.14 11.05 -24.27
CA PRO A 202 -13.24 11.49 -25.12
C PRO A 202 -13.70 10.38 -26.08
N GLN A 203 -15.02 10.20 -26.21
CA GLN A 203 -15.66 9.27 -27.15
C GLN A 203 -15.28 7.79 -26.95
N CYS A 204 -14.97 7.39 -25.72
CA CYS A 204 -14.65 6.01 -25.38
C CYS A 204 -15.89 5.23 -24.93
N ASN A 205 -16.09 4.03 -25.47
CA ASN A 205 -17.05 3.06 -24.95
C ASN A 205 -16.34 2.02 -24.09
N ALA A 206 -17.07 1.42 -23.15
CA ALA A 206 -16.58 0.36 -22.28
C ALA A 206 -17.60 -0.77 -22.15
N VAL A 207 -17.09 -1.97 -21.88
CA VAL A 207 -17.85 -3.14 -21.46
C VAL A 207 -17.55 -3.40 -19.98
N LEU A 208 -18.59 -3.42 -19.15
CA LEU A 208 -18.54 -3.93 -17.78
C LEU A 208 -18.92 -5.40 -17.80
N PHE A 209 -17.97 -6.29 -17.52
CA PHE A 209 -18.18 -7.73 -17.53
C PHE A 209 -18.21 -8.29 -16.10
N GLU A 210 -19.35 -8.85 -15.69
CA GLU A 210 -19.56 -9.36 -14.33
C GLU A 210 -20.52 -10.56 -14.29
N LEU A 211 -20.62 -11.19 -13.12
CA LEU A 211 -21.62 -12.23 -12.89
C LEU A 211 -23.05 -11.65 -12.96
N PRO A 212 -24.06 -12.43 -13.42
CA PRO A 212 -25.44 -11.98 -13.56
C PRO A 212 -26.00 -11.31 -12.30
N GLU A 213 -25.77 -11.91 -11.13
CA GLU A 213 -26.26 -11.37 -9.87
C GLU A 213 -25.60 -10.04 -9.46
N VAL A 214 -24.38 -9.77 -9.93
CA VAL A 214 -23.64 -8.53 -9.66
C VAL A 214 -24.12 -7.42 -10.60
N ILE A 215 -24.35 -7.73 -11.87
CA ILE A 215 -24.95 -6.79 -12.83
C ILE A 215 -26.36 -6.39 -12.38
N GLU A 216 -27.16 -7.34 -11.89
CA GLU A 216 -28.48 -7.05 -11.31
C GLU A 216 -28.37 -6.05 -10.15
N ALA A 217 -27.47 -6.30 -9.18
CA ALA A 217 -27.24 -5.40 -8.06
C ALA A 217 -26.69 -4.02 -8.51
N ALA A 218 -25.87 -3.97 -9.55
CA ALA A 218 -25.33 -2.73 -10.10
C ALA A 218 -26.44 -1.87 -10.73
N HIS A 219 -27.41 -2.47 -11.43
CA HIS A 219 -28.58 -1.76 -11.95
C HIS A 219 -29.54 -1.30 -10.84
N GLU A 220 -29.64 -2.04 -9.73
CA GLU A 220 -30.37 -1.53 -8.54
C GLU A 220 -29.69 -0.31 -7.92
N LEU A 221 -28.34 -0.27 -7.92
CA LEU A 221 -27.57 0.85 -7.40
C LEU A 221 -27.57 2.07 -8.33
N TYR A 222 -27.61 1.83 -9.64
CA TYR A 222 -27.60 2.84 -10.71
C TYR A 222 -28.80 2.63 -11.66
N PRO A 223 -30.01 3.06 -11.24
CA PRO A 223 -31.25 2.70 -11.93
C PRO A 223 -31.50 3.51 -13.20
N GLU A 224 -30.85 4.66 -13.38
CA GLU A 224 -31.13 5.56 -14.49
C GLU A 224 -30.37 5.11 -15.75
N THR A 225 -31.00 5.21 -16.92
CA THR A 225 -30.32 4.87 -18.19
C THR A 225 -29.08 5.73 -18.45
N SER A 226 -29.09 6.97 -17.97
CA SER A 226 -27.94 7.88 -18.07
C SER A 226 -26.74 7.42 -17.24
N ASP A 227 -26.95 6.61 -16.21
CA ASP A 227 -25.85 6.03 -15.43
C ASP A 227 -25.03 5.06 -16.29
N TRP A 228 -25.58 4.50 -17.36
CA TRP A 228 -24.92 3.51 -18.21
C TRP A 228 -24.45 4.11 -19.55
N ASN A 229 -24.43 5.44 -19.66
CA ASN A 229 -23.90 6.12 -20.84
C ASN A 229 -22.45 5.70 -21.09
N CYS A 230 -22.16 5.22 -22.32
CA CYS A 230 -20.86 4.71 -22.74
C CYS A 230 -20.38 3.43 -22.01
N ILE A 231 -21.22 2.79 -21.19
CA ILE A 231 -20.94 1.54 -20.50
C ILE A 231 -21.99 0.50 -20.90
N GLU A 232 -21.58 -0.50 -21.66
CA GLU A 232 -22.38 -1.69 -21.94
C GLU A 232 -22.16 -2.74 -20.84
N THR A 233 -23.23 -3.30 -20.29
CA THR A 233 -23.14 -4.41 -19.32
C THR A 233 -23.15 -5.74 -20.05
N MET A 234 -22.27 -6.63 -19.65
CA MET A 234 -22.17 -8.00 -20.18
C MET A 234 -22.08 -8.99 -19.03
N GLU A 235 -22.93 -10.00 -19.06
CA GLU A 235 -23.03 -10.99 -17.99
C GLU A 235 -22.30 -12.29 -18.34
N GLY A 236 -21.54 -12.84 -17.41
CA GLY A 236 -20.96 -14.17 -17.57
C GLY A 236 -19.85 -14.50 -16.59
N ASP A 237 -19.33 -15.73 -16.71
CA ASP A 237 -18.15 -16.17 -15.97
C ASP A 237 -16.89 -16.00 -16.83
N PHE A 238 -15.97 -15.14 -16.41
CA PHE A 238 -14.77 -14.83 -17.17
C PHE A 238 -13.88 -16.07 -17.38
N ARG A 239 -14.03 -17.13 -16.58
CA ARG A 239 -13.28 -18.38 -16.77
C ARG A 239 -13.67 -19.08 -18.07
N SER A 240 -14.95 -19.05 -18.43
CA SER A 240 -15.51 -19.83 -19.55
C SER A 240 -16.01 -18.98 -20.71
N HIS A 241 -16.37 -17.72 -20.49
CA HIS A 241 -16.96 -16.83 -21.51
C HIS A 241 -15.97 -16.49 -22.63
N SER A 242 -16.37 -16.64 -23.89
CA SER A 242 -15.56 -16.24 -25.06
C SER A 242 -15.91 -14.83 -25.52
N PHE A 243 -14.91 -14.05 -25.91
CA PHE A 243 -15.11 -12.71 -26.46
C PHE A 243 -14.72 -12.71 -27.95
N ASP A 244 -15.56 -12.10 -28.77
CA ASP A 244 -15.31 -11.95 -30.21
C ASP A 244 -14.56 -10.63 -30.53
N GLU A 245 -14.50 -9.71 -29.58
CA GLU A 245 -13.95 -8.37 -29.74
C GLU A 245 -12.55 -8.22 -29.10
N LYS A 246 -11.84 -7.16 -29.51
CA LYS A 246 -10.58 -6.74 -28.92
C LYS A 246 -10.73 -5.38 -28.25
N PHE A 247 -9.98 -5.17 -27.18
CA PHE A 247 -10.07 -3.98 -26.35
C PHE A 247 -8.75 -3.22 -26.34
N GLY A 248 -8.82 -1.90 -26.42
CA GLY A 248 -7.64 -1.05 -26.25
C GLY A 248 -7.18 -0.98 -24.81
N VAL A 249 -8.09 -1.20 -23.85
CA VAL A 249 -7.76 -1.35 -22.43
C VAL A 249 -8.51 -2.52 -21.82
N VAL A 250 -7.81 -3.40 -21.10
CA VAL A 250 -8.42 -4.45 -20.26
C VAL A 250 -8.04 -4.19 -18.80
N MET A 251 -9.02 -4.21 -17.90
CA MET A 251 -8.83 -3.90 -16.49
C MET A 251 -9.24 -5.07 -15.61
N LEU A 252 -8.39 -5.38 -14.63
CA LEU A 252 -8.58 -6.41 -13.62
C LEU A 252 -8.40 -5.74 -12.23
N SER A 253 -9.47 -5.16 -11.70
CA SER A 253 -9.45 -4.47 -10.39
C SER A 253 -10.04 -5.36 -9.30
N ASN A 254 -9.25 -5.71 -8.28
CA ASN A 254 -9.63 -6.63 -7.19
C ASN A 254 -10.18 -7.97 -7.71
N PHE A 255 -9.59 -8.49 -8.79
CA PHE A 255 -10.09 -9.67 -9.49
C PHE A 255 -9.18 -10.89 -9.31
N LEU A 256 -7.88 -10.74 -9.57
CA LEU A 256 -6.95 -11.87 -9.59
C LEU A 256 -6.78 -12.53 -8.22
N HIS A 257 -6.91 -11.77 -7.11
CA HIS A 257 -6.76 -12.33 -5.77
C HIS A 257 -7.82 -13.37 -5.39
N ALA A 258 -8.94 -13.44 -6.11
CA ALA A 258 -9.99 -14.41 -5.85
C ALA A 258 -9.60 -15.83 -6.27
N TYR A 259 -8.51 -15.98 -7.03
CA TYR A 259 -8.07 -17.22 -7.64
C TYR A 259 -6.67 -17.61 -7.20
N GLY A 260 -6.39 -18.91 -7.21
CA GLY A 260 -5.05 -19.44 -6.95
C GLY A 260 -4.06 -19.06 -8.06
N PRO A 261 -2.73 -19.24 -7.85
CA PRO A 261 -1.71 -18.71 -8.76
C PRO A 261 -1.79 -19.22 -10.21
N GLN A 262 -2.14 -20.50 -10.39
CA GLN A 262 -2.29 -21.07 -11.74
C GLN A 262 -3.50 -20.49 -12.47
N GLU A 263 -4.67 -20.49 -11.83
CA GLU A 263 -5.91 -19.96 -12.40
C GLU A 263 -5.79 -18.46 -12.68
N ALA A 264 -5.25 -17.68 -11.74
CA ALA A 264 -5.01 -16.25 -11.93
C ALA A 264 -4.10 -15.96 -13.13
N ARG A 265 -3.08 -16.79 -13.34
CA ARG A 265 -2.20 -16.69 -14.51
C ARG A 265 -2.96 -16.99 -15.80
N GLU A 266 -3.74 -18.06 -15.86
CA GLU A 266 -4.55 -18.42 -17.03
C GLU A 266 -5.56 -17.32 -17.39
N LEU A 267 -6.21 -16.72 -16.37
CA LEU A 267 -7.11 -15.59 -16.53
C LEU A 267 -6.39 -14.33 -17.03
N LEU A 268 -5.18 -14.07 -16.52
CA LEU A 268 -4.35 -12.96 -16.99
C LEU A 268 -3.91 -13.16 -18.45
N GLU A 269 -3.48 -14.37 -18.82
CA GLU A 269 -3.12 -14.71 -20.21
C GLU A 269 -4.32 -14.53 -21.14
N LYS A 270 -5.52 -14.92 -20.69
CA LYS A 270 -6.78 -14.63 -21.40
C LYS A 270 -7.01 -13.13 -21.55
N ALA A 271 -6.93 -12.35 -20.48
CA ALA A 271 -7.09 -10.90 -20.53
C ALA A 271 -6.09 -10.22 -21.49
N ILE A 272 -4.82 -10.65 -21.49
CA ILE A 272 -3.81 -10.18 -22.44
C ILE A 272 -4.23 -10.51 -23.88
N SER A 273 -4.75 -11.72 -24.11
CA SER A 273 -5.20 -12.12 -25.45
C SER A 273 -6.36 -11.26 -25.98
N LEU A 274 -7.13 -10.59 -25.12
CA LEU A 274 -8.24 -9.72 -25.50
C LEU A 274 -7.79 -8.31 -25.91
N LEU A 275 -6.52 -7.96 -25.73
CA LEU A 275 -6.00 -6.65 -26.10
C LEU A 275 -5.85 -6.50 -27.62
N SER A 276 -6.13 -5.30 -28.11
CA SER A 276 -5.75 -4.87 -29.47
C SER A 276 -4.25 -4.52 -29.53
N ASP A 277 -3.75 -4.25 -30.73
CA ASP A 277 -2.38 -3.80 -30.93
C ASP A 277 -2.11 -2.51 -30.13
N HIS A 278 -1.02 -2.50 -29.37
CA HIS A 278 -0.67 -1.43 -28.43
C HIS A 278 -1.68 -1.21 -27.29
N GLY A 279 -2.52 -2.21 -27.00
CA GLY A 279 -3.43 -2.18 -25.87
C GLY A 279 -2.71 -2.10 -24.52
N VAL A 280 -3.45 -1.64 -23.50
CA VAL A 280 -2.95 -1.48 -22.12
C VAL A 280 -3.72 -2.39 -21.19
N ILE A 281 -3.01 -3.06 -20.28
CA ILE A 281 -3.63 -3.81 -19.19
C ILE A 281 -3.44 -3.07 -17.88
N LEU A 282 -4.54 -2.92 -17.14
CA LEU A 282 -4.57 -2.28 -15.84
C LEU A 282 -4.90 -3.33 -14.78
N ILE A 283 -4.06 -3.47 -13.75
CA ILE A 283 -4.31 -4.38 -12.64
C ILE A 283 -4.28 -3.58 -11.36
N HIS A 284 -5.38 -3.55 -10.61
CA HIS A 284 -5.46 -2.88 -9.33
C HIS A 284 -5.71 -3.92 -8.24
N ASP A 285 -4.77 -4.12 -7.33
CA ASP A 285 -4.88 -5.19 -6.33
C ASP A 285 -4.03 -4.92 -5.07
N TYR A 286 -4.14 -5.81 -4.10
CA TYR A 286 -3.24 -5.97 -2.97
C TYR A 286 -2.08 -6.88 -3.36
N PHE A 287 -0.86 -6.43 -3.10
CA PHE A 287 0.36 -7.17 -3.44
C PHE A 287 1.23 -7.34 -2.17
N PRO A 288 1.41 -8.58 -1.65
CA PRO A 288 2.09 -8.81 -0.37
C PRO A 288 3.58 -8.42 -0.35
N ASP A 289 4.23 -8.37 -1.51
CA ASP A 289 5.62 -7.95 -1.67
C ASP A 289 5.80 -6.43 -1.75
N ARG A 290 4.71 -5.66 -1.71
CA ARG A 290 4.73 -4.20 -1.78
C ARG A 290 4.73 -3.57 -0.40
N ALA A 291 5.70 -2.68 -0.17
CA ALA A 291 5.85 -1.98 1.10
C ALA A 291 4.94 -0.75 1.25
N GLY A 292 4.31 -0.27 0.17
CA GLY A 292 3.22 0.73 0.13
C GLY A 292 3.32 1.88 1.16
N LYS A 293 2.14 2.37 1.56
CA LYS A 293 1.96 3.20 2.78
C LYS A 293 1.76 2.34 4.04
N ASN A 294 1.11 1.19 3.86
CA ASN A 294 0.82 0.22 4.91
C ASN A 294 1.39 -1.15 4.49
N PRO A 295 2.67 -1.44 4.75
CA PRO A 295 3.39 -2.60 4.22
C PRO A 295 2.77 -3.94 4.63
N GLU A 296 2.09 -4.01 5.77
CA GLU A 296 1.46 -5.22 6.28
C GLU A 296 0.13 -5.55 5.60
N LYS A 297 -0.52 -4.57 4.94
CA LYS A 297 -1.89 -4.73 4.45
C LYS A 297 -2.01 -5.79 3.36
N GLY A 298 -1.06 -5.87 2.43
CA GLY A 298 -1.05 -6.90 1.40
C GLY A 298 -1.04 -8.32 1.99
N ALA A 299 -0.17 -8.56 2.97
CA ALA A 299 -0.08 -9.85 3.66
C ALA A 299 -1.33 -10.17 4.52
N LEU A 300 -1.89 -9.17 5.21
CA LEU A 300 -3.13 -9.36 5.97
C LEU A 300 -4.34 -9.62 5.05
N TYR A 301 -4.36 -9.01 3.85
CA TYR A 301 -5.40 -9.26 2.86
C TYR A 301 -5.24 -10.64 2.22
N ASP A 302 -4.02 -11.13 2.03
CA ASP A 302 -3.78 -12.51 1.58
C ASP A 302 -4.38 -13.54 2.57
N LEU A 303 -4.20 -13.33 3.88
CA LEU A 303 -4.89 -14.13 4.90
C LEU A 303 -6.42 -14.00 4.80
N THR A 304 -6.93 -12.82 4.45
CA THR A 304 -8.36 -12.62 4.20
C THR A 304 -8.83 -13.51 3.04
N MET A 305 -8.06 -13.58 1.95
CA MET A 305 -8.37 -14.45 0.81
C MET A 305 -8.35 -15.92 1.22
N MET A 306 -7.31 -16.38 1.92
CA MET A 306 -7.21 -17.76 2.41
C MET A 306 -8.39 -18.19 3.29
N LEU A 307 -8.94 -17.27 4.09
CA LEU A 307 -10.00 -17.55 5.05
C LEU A 307 -11.42 -17.41 4.48
N ASN A 308 -11.62 -16.62 3.42
CA ASN A 308 -12.95 -16.25 2.91
C ASN A 308 -13.20 -16.70 1.46
N THR A 309 -12.23 -17.34 0.82
CA THR A 309 -12.37 -17.85 -0.55
C THR A 309 -12.01 -19.34 -0.61
N TYR A 310 -12.34 -19.99 -1.73
CA TYR A 310 -12.03 -21.41 -1.93
C TYR A 310 -10.51 -21.65 -2.05
N ASN A 311 -9.86 -20.92 -2.96
CA ASN A 311 -8.43 -21.05 -3.27
C ASN A 311 -7.74 -19.69 -3.55
N GLY A 312 -8.40 -18.57 -3.25
CA GLY A 312 -7.87 -17.23 -3.51
C GLY A 312 -6.65 -16.90 -2.64
N CYS A 313 -5.78 -16.07 -3.21
CA CYS A 313 -4.57 -15.56 -2.58
C CYS A 313 -4.17 -14.24 -3.24
N CYS A 314 -3.54 -13.34 -2.50
CA CYS A 314 -2.94 -12.15 -3.10
C CYS A 314 -1.62 -12.53 -3.78
N HIS A 315 -1.52 -12.22 -5.07
CA HIS A 315 -0.32 -12.51 -5.86
C HIS A 315 0.75 -11.46 -5.60
N GLU A 316 2.02 -11.87 -5.63
CA GLU A 316 3.12 -10.92 -5.55
C GLU A 316 3.23 -10.12 -6.86
N ALA A 317 3.50 -8.82 -6.72
CA ALA A 317 3.65 -7.91 -7.84
C ALA A 317 4.74 -8.35 -8.82
N ARG A 318 5.86 -8.86 -8.29
CA ARG A 318 6.95 -9.41 -9.12
C ARG A 318 6.55 -10.59 -9.98
N ASP A 319 5.57 -11.38 -9.56
CA ASP A 319 5.10 -12.56 -10.30
C ASP A 319 4.11 -12.14 -11.40
N ILE A 320 3.15 -11.27 -11.09
CA ILE A 320 2.27 -10.65 -12.09
C ILE A 320 3.08 -9.96 -13.18
N ALA A 321 4.08 -9.14 -12.82
CA ALA A 321 4.94 -8.47 -13.78
C ALA A 321 5.72 -9.45 -14.68
N ARG A 322 6.11 -10.62 -14.15
CA ARG A 322 6.76 -11.69 -14.93
C ARG A 322 5.80 -12.32 -15.92
N TRP A 323 4.55 -12.57 -15.52
CA TRP A 323 3.52 -13.13 -16.40
C TRP A 323 3.14 -12.14 -17.52
N LEU A 324 2.94 -10.86 -17.17
CA LEU A 324 2.73 -9.77 -18.13
C LEU A 324 3.85 -9.70 -19.17
N LYS A 325 5.11 -9.68 -18.72
CA LYS A 325 6.28 -9.67 -19.61
C LYS A 325 6.32 -10.89 -20.53
N SER A 326 5.94 -12.06 -20.02
CA SER A 326 5.91 -13.30 -20.81
C SER A 326 4.81 -13.26 -21.88
N GLY A 327 3.71 -12.54 -21.61
CA GLY A 327 2.66 -12.22 -22.57
C GLY A 327 2.97 -11.03 -23.49
N GLY A 328 4.20 -10.51 -23.50
CA GLY A 328 4.62 -9.39 -24.37
C GLY A 328 4.23 -8.00 -23.85
N MET A 329 3.65 -7.89 -22.66
CA MET A 329 3.21 -6.62 -22.09
C MET A 329 4.39 -5.88 -21.46
N THR A 330 5.01 -4.98 -22.22
CA THR A 330 6.05 -4.06 -21.76
C THR A 330 5.87 -2.67 -22.38
N PRO A 331 6.22 -1.56 -21.69
CA PRO A 331 6.72 -1.49 -20.32
C PRO A 331 5.66 -1.92 -19.27
N CYS A 332 6.09 -2.22 -18.05
CA CYS A 332 5.21 -2.55 -16.92
C CYS A 332 5.60 -1.68 -15.73
N GLU A 333 4.71 -0.78 -15.35
CA GLU A 333 4.83 0.08 -14.18
C GLU A 333 3.97 -0.45 -13.04
N ILE A 334 4.47 -0.32 -11.82
CA ILE A 334 3.74 -0.65 -10.58
C ILE A 334 3.77 0.62 -9.75
N ILE A 335 2.61 1.08 -9.29
CA ILE A 335 2.41 2.37 -8.64
C ILE A 335 1.63 2.13 -7.35
N ASP A 336 2.25 2.41 -6.20
CA ASP A 336 1.56 2.33 -4.92
C ASP A 336 0.60 3.52 -4.80
N LEU A 337 -0.66 3.24 -4.49
CA LEU A 337 -1.66 4.27 -4.21
C LEU A 337 -1.41 4.84 -2.82
N ASP A 338 -2.01 6.00 -2.53
CA ASP A 338 -1.95 6.60 -1.18
C ASP A 338 -2.80 5.82 -0.15
N THR A 339 -3.52 4.79 -0.62
CA THR A 339 -4.26 3.79 0.17
C THR A 339 -3.39 2.54 0.40
N ASP A 340 -4.01 1.36 0.54
CA ASP A 340 -3.37 0.08 0.86
C ASP A 340 -3.26 -0.88 -0.34
N THR A 341 -3.58 -0.42 -1.56
CA THR A 341 -3.46 -1.17 -2.81
C THR A 341 -2.48 -0.52 -3.77
N SER A 342 -2.17 -1.21 -4.86
CA SER A 342 -1.32 -0.68 -5.94
C SER A 342 -2.01 -0.84 -7.30
N LEU A 343 -1.60 0.00 -8.25
CA LEU A 343 -1.97 -0.08 -9.64
C LEU A 343 -0.77 -0.58 -10.46
N MET A 344 -0.98 -1.56 -11.31
CA MET A 344 -0.06 -1.92 -12.38
C MET A 344 -0.60 -1.44 -13.71
N VAL A 345 0.27 -0.86 -14.52
CA VAL A 345 0.00 -0.44 -15.89
C VAL A 345 1.01 -1.15 -16.77
N ALA A 346 0.55 -2.02 -17.67
CA ALA A 346 1.45 -2.68 -18.61
C ALA A 346 0.99 -2.51 -20.06
N GLY A 347 1.97 -2.29 -20.94
CA GLY A 347 1.74 -1.64 -22.22
C GLY A 347 1.76 -0.11 -22.08
N GLY A 348 1.40 0.61 -23.14
CA GLY A 348 1.30 2.07 -23.11
C GLY A 348 2.63 2.81 -23.12
N SER A 349 2.66 4.00 -22.51
CA SER A 349 3.76 4.97 -22.60
C SER A 349 4.93 4.69 -21.65
N GLY A 350 4.70 3.92 -20.58
CA GLY A 350 5.68 3.70 -19.51
C GLY A 350 5.94 4.95 -18.65
N LYS A 351 4.98 5.88 -18.61
CA LYS A 351 5.04 7.12 -17.82
C LYS A 351 3.73 7.40 -17.07
N ALA A 352 2.97 6.36 -16.74
CA ALA A 352 1.70 6.52 -16.02
C ALA A 352 1.91 6.98 -14.56
N GLY A 353 3.11 6.81 -13.99
CA GLY A 353 3.43 7.20 -12.61
C GLY A 353 4.25 8.49 -12.44
N ASP A 354 4.21 9.05 -11.23
CA ASP A 354 5.18 10.05 -10.77
C ASP A 354 6.61 9.48 -10.89
N PRO A 355 7.55 10.12 -11.61
CA PRO A 355 8.92 9.66 -11.77
C PRO A 355 9.60 9.29 -10.45
N LEU A 356 9.34 10.04 -9.37
CA LEU A 356 9.89 9.73 -8.05
C LEU A 356 9.29 8.44 -7.47
N LYS A 357 7.97 8.26 -7.58
CA LYS A 357 7.31 7.01 -7.18
C LYS A 357 7.82 5.81 -7.99
N ALA A 358 8.07 5.98 -9.29
CA ALA A 358 8.67 4.95 -10.14
C ALA A 358 10.06 4.55 -9.63
N TRP A 359 10.92 5.51 -9.28
CA TRP A 359 12.26 5.21 -8.75
C TRP A 359 12.26 4.61 -7.34
N ILE A 360 11.32 4.98 -6.49
CA ILE A 360 11.08 4.30 -5.21
C ILE A 360 10.79 2.81 -5.45
N ASN A 361 10.02 2.50 -6.50
CA ASN A 361 9.66 1.14 -6.84
C ASN A 361 10.80 0.36 -7.48
N ILE A 362 11.56 1.00 -8.37
CA ILE A 362 12.79 0.42 -8.92
C ILE A 362 13.76 0.10 -7.78
N ALA A 363 13.96 1.02 -6.84
CA ALA A 363 14.79 0.77 -5.66
C ALA A 363 14.29 -0.47 -4.90
N ARG A 364 13.01 -0.54 -4.56
CA ARG A 364 12.45 -1.73 -3.89
C ARG A 364 12.68 -3.03 -4.66
N ASN A 365 12.58 -3.01 -6.00
CA ASN A 365 12.87 -4.17 -6.86
C ASN A 365 14.35 -4.59 -6.82
N HIS A 366 15.27 -3.67 -6.54
CA HIS A 366 16.67 -3.96 -6.23
C HIS A 366 16.87 -4.54 -4.81
N GLY A 367 15.79 -4.72 -4.03
CA GLY A 367 15.80 -5.41 -2.74
C GLY A 367 16.07 -4.53 -1.53
N PHE A 368 15.72 -3.23 -1.60
CA PHE A 368 15.71 -2.34 -0.44
C PHE A 368 14.39 -2.51 0.34
N GLU A 369 14.48 -2.58 1.67
CA GLU A 369 13.32 -2.82 2.56
C GLU A 369 12.38 -1.62 2.59
N ARG A 370 12.95 -0.42 2.53
CA ARG A 370 12.20 0.82 2.38
C ARG A 370 12.96 1.77 1.45
N ALA A 371 12.19 2.51 0.66
CA ALA A 371 12.68 3.61 -0.16
C ALA A 371 11.74 4.80 0.02
N VAL A 372 12.30 5.97 0.31
CA VAL A 372 11.53 7.21 0.57
C VAL A 372 12.10 8.31 -0.31
N GLY A 373 11.25 8.91 -1.13
CA GLY A 373 11.61 10.10 -1.89
C GLY A 373 11.77 11.30 -0.96
N ILE A 374 12.89 12.01 -1.06
CA ILE A 374 13.18 13.20 -0.26
C ILE A 374 13.72 14.32 -1.15
N SER A 375 13.68 15.56 -0.66
CA SER A 375 14.32 16.71 -1.29
C SER A 375 15.75 16.92 -0.77
N PRO A 376 16.62 17.66 -1.50
CA PRO A 376 17.95 18.03 -1.04
C PRO A 376 17.99 18.69 0.35
N ASP A 377 16.98 19.51 0.68
CA ASP A 377 16.85 20.22 1.96
C ASP A 377 16.56 19.31 3.16
N THR A 378 16.07 18.09 2.86
CA THR A 378 15.81 17.07 3.89
C THR A 378 17.12 16.52 4.45
N VAL A 379 18.20 16.51 3.66
CA VAL A 379 19.50 15.97 4.08
C VAL A 379 20.23 16.95 4.99
N VAL A 380 20.67 16.48 6.15
CA VAL A 380 21.43 17.29 7.11
C VAL A 380 22.89 16.91 7.04
N THR A 381 23.77 17.85 6.73
CA THR A 381 25.21 17.68 6.85
C THR A 381 25.73 18.48 8.04
N ALA A 382 26.68 17.92 8.80
CA ALA A 382 27.23 18.60 9.96
C ALA A 382 28.69 18.22 10.25
N PRO A 383 29.51 19.17 10.76
CA PRO A 383 30.92 18.92 11.03
C PRO A 383 31.16 17.87 12.13
N TRP A 384 30.24 17.76 13.10
CA TRP A 384 30.38 16.83 14.22
C TRP A 384 30.29 15.37 13.79
N VAL A 385 29.59 15.06 12.69
CA VAL A 385 29.40 13.68 12.20
C VAL A 385 30.76 13.04 11.90
N ARG A 386 31.64 13.75 11.19
CA ARG A 386 33.01 13.28 10.92
C ARG A 386 33.86 13.19 12.20
N LYS A 387 33.56 13.98 13.24
CA LYS A 387 34.23 13.86 14.55
C LYS A 387 33.81 12.59 15.28
N LYS A 388 32.56 12.12 15.12
CA LYS A 388 32.17 10.78 15.58
C LYS A 388 32.92 9.67 14.84
N CYS A 389 33.15 9.79 13.53
CA CYS A 389 34.01 8.82 12.83
C CYS A 389 35.43 8.83 13.40
N GLN A 390 36.00 10.01 13.66
CA GLN A 390 37.37 10.16 14.19
C GLN A 390 37.58 9.47 15.54
N TRP A 391 36.61 9.59 16.45
CA TRP A 391 36.78 9.12 17.83
C TRP A 391 35.93 7.91 18.22
N GLY A 392 35.01 7.47 17.37
CA GLY A 392 34.06 6.40 17.66
C GLY A 392 34.07 5.22 16.69
N CYS A 393 34.94 5.23 15.66
CA CYS A 393 34.99 4.16 14.66
C CYS A 393 36.39 3.53 14.58
N ASP A 394 36.46 2.20 14.76
CA ASP A 394 37.69 1.42 14.61
C ASP A 394 38.27 1.43 13.18
N GLY A 395 37.49 1.91 12.21
CA GLY A 395 37.83 2.05 10.79
C GLY A 395 38.43 3.41 10.41
N PHE A 396 38.52 4.37 11.34
CA PHE A 396 39.03 5.71 11.03
C PHE A 396 40.46 5.68 10.46
N GLY A 397 40.71 6.45 9.39
CA GLY A 397 42.02 6.50 8.72
C GLY A 397 42.41 5.25 7.93
N LYS A 398 41.66 4.15 8.01
CA LYS A 398 41.98 2.89 7.30
C LYS A 398 41.43 2.81 5.89
N ASN A 399 40.38 3.58 5.58
CA ASN A 399 39.66 3.52 4.30
C ASN A 399 39.79 4.84 3.54
N LEU A 400 40.01 4.75 2.22
CA LEU A 400 40.15 5.93 1.35
C LEU A 400 38.84 6.72 1.18
N GLN A 401 37.70 6.05 1.31
CA GLN A 401 36.38 6.69 1.24
C GLN A 401 35.89 7.22 2.60
N CYS A 402 36.69 7.09 3.66
CA CYS A 402 36.35 7.54 5.00
C CYS A 402 37.23 8.72 5.42
N PRO A 403 36.81 9.50 6.43
CA PRO A 403 37.66 10.51 7.05
C PRO A 403 39.01 9.93 7.51
N PRO A 404 40.12 10.69 7.37
CA PRO A 404 40.16 12.08 6.92
C PRO A 404 40.08 12.28 5.40
N ARG A 405 40.27 11.23 4.59
CA ARG A 405 40.48 11.30 3.14
C ARG A 405 39.20 11.50 2.31
N GLY A 406 38.07 10.96 2.77
CA GLY A 406 36.78 11.12 2.11
C GLY A 406 36.22 12.55 2.15
N MET A 407 35.08 12.75 1.47
CA MET A 407 34.39 14.04 1.30
C MET A 407 34.01 14.71 2.63
N SER A 408 34.24 16.02 2.74
CA SER A 408 33.84 16.83 3.90
C SER A 408 32.35 17.15 3.88
N HIS A 409 31.78 17.44 5.05
CA HIS A 409 30.37 17.84 5.19
C HIS A 409 29.98 19.05 4.30
N LYS A 410 30.94 19.92 3.95
CA LYS A 410 30.71 21.07 3.05
C LYS A 410 30.65 20.62 1.60
N GLU A 411 31.65 19.89 1.13
CA GLU A 411 31.66 19.31 -0.22
C GLU A 411 30.43 18.42 -0.45
N THR A 412 30.01 17.66 0.56
CA THR A 412 28.79 16.85 0.51
C THR A 412 27.53 17.71 0.41
N ARG A 413 27.45 18.82 1.12
CA ARG A 413 26.32 19.75 1.02
C ARG A 413 26.24 20.34 -0.39
N GLU A 414 27.37 20.87 -0.88
CA GLU A 414 27.48 21.44 -2.23
C GLU A 414 27.11 20.43 -3.32
N MET A 415 27.55 19.17 -3.17
CA MET A 415 27.17 18.10 -4.09
C MET A 415 25.66 17.87 -4.06
N ILE A 416 25.06 17.68 -2.88
CA ILE A 416 23.61 17.39 -2.76
C ILE A 416 22.76 18.54 -3.29
N ASP A 417 23.16 19.80 -3.07
CA ASP A 417 22.44 20.99 -3.55
C ASP A 417 22.38 21.08 -5.08
N SER A 418 23.22 20.32 -5.80
CA SER A 418 23.19 20.26 -7.26
C SER A 418 22.13 19.31 -7.84
N TYR A 419 21.47 18.52 -6.99
CA TYR A 419 20.43 17.54 -7.35
C TYR A 419 19.03 18.05 -7.05
N GLU A 420 18.02 17.43 -7.67
CA GLU A 420 16.61 17.81 -7.50
C GLU A 420 15.83 16.74 -6.73
N THR A 421 16.14 15.47 -6.99
CA THR A 421 15.40 14.33 -6.47
C THR A 421 16.35 13.35 -5.80
N LEU A 422 16.01 12.96 -4.57
CA LEU A 422 16.79 12.03 -3.78
C LEU A 422 15.91 10.88 -3.29
N ILE A 423 16.51 9.72 -3.07
CA ILE A 423 15.83 8.58 -2.47
C ILE A 423 16.66 8.07 -1.30
N LEU A 424 16.07 8.12 -0.10
CA LEU A 424 16.61 7.51 1.10
C LEU A 424 16.27 6.02 1.08
N LEU A 425 17.28 5.18 1.25
CA LEU A 425 17.20 3.73 1.06
C LEU A 425 17.52 3.01 2.36
N GLU A 426 16.62 2.15 2.82
CA GLU A 426 16.83 1.29 3.98
C GLU A 426 17.12 -0.15 3.52
N GLY A 427 18.10 -0.77 4.17
CA GLY A 427 18.37 -2.18 4.01
C GLY A 427 19.04 -2.77 5.24
N THR A 428 19.51 -3.99 5.08
CA THR A 428 20.05 -4.81 6.17
C THR A 428 21.47 -5.31 5.89
N PRO A 429 22.22 -5.69 6.94
CA PRO A 429 23.49 -6.40 6.81
C PRO A 429 23.36 -7.68 5.97
N PRO A 430 24.45 -8.16 5.34
CA PRO A 430 25.82 -7.65 5.42
C PRO A 430 26.09 -6.42 4.53
N GLY A 431 27.02 -5.56 4.94
CA GLY A 431 27.30 -4.28 4.25
C GLY A 431 27.79 -4.42 2.81
N LYS A 432 28.44 -5.54 2.48
CA LYS A 432 28.84 -5.84 1.10
C LYS A 432 27.63 -6.01 0.19
N ALA A 433 26.62 -6.78 0.60
CA ALA A 433 25.41 -6.99 -0.19
C ALA A 433 24.59 -5.69 -0.32
N PHE A 434 24.52 -4.89 0.75
CA PHE A 434 23.88 -3.57 0.70
C PHE A 434 24.58 -2.64 -0.30
N HIS A 435 25.91 -2.61 -0.29
CA HIS A 435 26.72 -1.84 -1.24
C HIS A 435 26.51 -2.30 -2.69
N GLU A 436 26.48 -3.60 -2.94
CA GLU A 436 26.23 -4.16 -4.28
C GLU A 436 24.83 -3.78 -4.81
N LYS A 437 23.79 -3.80 -3.96
CA LYS A 437 22.44 -3.33 -4.32
C LYS A 437 22.44 -1.85 -4.70
N LEU A 438 23.15 -1.00 -3.95
CA LEU A 438 23.28 0.44 -4.23
C LEU A 438 23.95 0.68 -5.59
N LEU A 439 25.05 -0.01 -5.88
CA LEU A 439 25.72 0.10 -7.18
C LEU A 439 24.83 -0.38 -8.34
N ALA A 440 24.09 -1.47 -8.14
CA ALA A 440 23.15 -1.97 -9.14
C ALA A 440 22.04 -0.94 -9.42
N LEU A 441 21.50 -0.31 -8.38
CA LEU A 441 20.48 0.73 -8.50
C LEU A 441 21.04 2.00 -9.18
N GLU A 442 22.25 2.43 -8.81
CA GLU A 442 22.94 3.57 -9.45
C GLU A 442 23.12 3.32 -10.96
N LYS A 443 23.56 2.11 -11.33
CA LYS A 443 23.71 1.70 -12.73
C LYS A 443 22.36 1.75 -13.46
N THR A 444 21.29 1.25 -12.84
CA THR A 444 19.94 1.32 -13.41
C THR A 444 19.50 2.78 -13.64
N ALA A 445 19.76 3.67 -12.67
CA ALA A 445 19.51 5.11 -12.79
C ALA A 445 20.27 5.76 -13.94
N PHE A 446 21.57 5.48 -14.04
CA PHE A 446 22.39 5.98 -15.13
C PHE A 446 21.87 5.53 -16.51
N MET A 447 21.55 4.24 -16.66
CA MET A 447 21.02 3.68 -17.92
C MET A 447 19.63 4.24 -18.30
N ALA A 448 18.90 4.75 -17.32
CA ALA A 448 17.60 5.40 -17.52
C ALA A 448 17.70 6.91 -17.82
N GLY A 449 18.91 7.45 -18.01
CA GLY A 449 19.14 8.84 -18.43
C GLY A 449 19.53 9.80 -17.29
N PHE A 450 19.57 9.34 -16.04
CA PHE A 450 20.07 10.13 -14.91
C PHE A 450 21.60 10.14 -14.93
N HIS A 451 22.18 10.90 -15.86
CA HIS A 451 23.63 10.92 -16.10
C HIS A 451 24.45 11.37 -14.89
N LYS A 452 23.84 12.02 -13.89
CA LYS A 452 24.48 12.39 -12.61
C LYS A 452 24.21 11.41 -11.47
N ALA A 453 23.54 10.28 -11.72
CA ALA A 453 23.17 9.33 -10.68
C ALA A 453 24.37 8.95 -9.80
N PHE A 454 24.19 9.05 -8.48
CA PHE A 454 25.24 8.75 -7.51
C PHE A 454 24.66 8.20 -6.21
N VAL A 455 25.32 7.21 -5.60
CA VAL A 455 24.90 6.63 -4.31
C VAL A 455 25.88 6.87 -3.17
N PHE A 456 25.35 7.12 -1.98
CA PHE A 456 26.06 7.01 -0.70
C PHE A 456 25.69 5.70 0.00
N GLY A 457 26.70 5.01 0.53
CA GLY A 457 26.54 3.77 1.29
C GLY A 457 26.34 3.97 2.80
N ALA A 458 26.42 2.85 3.53
CA ALA A 458 26.45 2.81 4.99
C ALA A 458 27.70 2.05 5.46
N GLY A 459 28.37 2.57 6.48
CA GLY A 459 29.53 1.94 7.09
C GLY A 459 30.83 2.07 6.27
N PRO A 460 31.94 1.51 6.79
CA PRO A 460 33.21 1.52 6.08
C PRO A 460 33.14 0.71 4.78
N CYS A 461 33.95 1.11 3.79
CA CYS A 461 34.07 0.39 2.52
C CYS A 461 34.45 -1.08 2.75
N THR A 462 33.80 -2.00 2.03
CA THR A 462 33.96 -3.46 2.19
C THR A 462 34.63 -4.15 0.99
N LEU A 463 35.13 -3.38 0.02
CA LEU A 463 35.65 -3.91 -1.26
C LEU A 463 36.99 -4.62 -1.13
N CYS A 464 37.84 -4.21 -0.20
CA CYS A 464 39.14 -4.84 0.03
C CYS A 464 39.48 -4.88 1.53
N PRO A 465 40.31 -5.84 1.98
CA PRO A 465 40.70 -5.93 3.39
C PRO A 465 41.52 -4.73 3.88
N ARG A 466 42.31 -4.09 2.99
CA ARG A 466 43.15 -2.93 3.27
C ARG A 466 43.29 -2.06 2.01
N CYS A 467 43.15 -0.75 2.16
CA CYS A 467 43.43 0.22 1.09
C CYS A 467 44.91 0.18 0.67
N SER A 468 45.23 0.71 -0.51
CA SER A 468 46.62 0.87 -0.93
C SER A 468 47.35 1.89 -0.05
N ASP A 469 48.67 1.78 -0.02
CA ASP A 469 49.54 2.69 0.75
C ASP A 469 49.88 3.98 -0.04
N ASP A 470 49.58 4.02 -1.34
CA ASP A 470 49.80 5.16 -2.25
C ASP A 470 48.58 6.12 -2.33
N ASP A 471 47.62 5.98 -1.41
CA ASP A 471 46.36 6.71 -1.36
C ASP A 471 45.50 6.64 -2.66
N THR A 472 45.74 5.65 -3.53
CA THR A 472 44.99 5.47 -4.79
C THR A 472 44.05 4.26 -4.74
N CYS A 473 42.74 4.50 -4.85
CA CYS A 473 41.77 3.41 -4.77
C CYS A 473 41.85 2.45 -5.97
N ARG A 474 42.09 1.15 -5.71
CA ARG A 474 42.09 0.08 -6.72
C ARG A 474 40.72 -0.25 -7.32
N HIS A 475 39.65 0.28 -6.74
CA HIS A 475 38.26 -0.01 -7.12
C HIS A 475 37.46 1.28 -7.30
N HIS A 476 38.04 2.28 -7.97
CA HIS A 476 37.42 3.60 -8.14
C HIS A 476 36.04 3.54 -8.82
N ASP A 477 35.83 2.54 -9.68
CA ASP A 477 34.57 2.24 -10.36
C ASP A 477 33.48 1.73 -9.41
N LEU A 478 33.87 1.03 -8.34
CA LEU A 478 32.95 0.39 -7.38
C LEU A 478 32.87 1.12 -6.03
N ALA A 479 33.87 1.89 -5.65
CA ALA A 479 33.94 2.52 -4.34
C ALA A 479 32.97 3.69 -4.24
N ARG A 480 32.16 3.71 -3.17
CA ARG A 480 31.28 4.84 -2.83
C ARG A 480 31.50 5.25 -1.38
N PRO A 481 31.42 6.54 -1.06
CA PRO A 481 31.51 7.00 0.32
C PRO A 481 30.22 6.68 1.08
N ALA A 482 30.33 6.46 2.39
CA ALA A 482 29.17 6.29 3.24
C ALA A 482 28.57 7.64 3.67
N MET A 483 27.29 7.65 4.01
CA MET A 483 26.58 8.87 4.44
C MET A 483 27.28 9.52 5.64
N GLU A 484 27.51 8.77 6.72
CA GLU A 484 28.16 9.26 7.94
C GLU A 484 29.64 9.61 7.72
N ALA A 485 30.33 8.88 6.83
CA ALA A 485 31.71 9.18 6.45
C ALA A 485 31.82 10.53 5.71
N SER A 486 30.77 10.90 4.98
CA SER A 486 30.65 12.16 4.22
C SER A 486 30.08 13.31 5.06
N GLY A 487 29.84 13.08 6.35
CA GLY A 487 29.33 14.11 7.24
C GLY A 487 27.82 14.34 7.16
N ILE A 488 27.06 13.40 6.59
CA ILE A 488 25.59 13.39 6.64
C ILE A 488 25.16 12.86 8.02
N ASP A 489 24.34 13.64 8.72
CA ASP A 489 23.63 13.20 9.92
C ASP A 489 22.50 12.26 9.51
N VAL A 490 22.81 10.96 9.51
CA VAL A 490 21.89 9.91 9.10
C VAL A 490 20.64 9.87 9.98
N TYR A 491 20.76 10.14 11.28
CA TYR A 491 19.62 10.08 12.21
C TYR A 491 18.64 11.22 11.97
N GLU A 492 19.13 12.45 11.88
CA GLU A 492 18.28 13.61 11.62
C GLU A 492 17.70 13.58 10.20
N THR A 493 18.51 13.20 9.20
CA THR A 493 18.04 13.05 7.81
C THR A 493 16.91 12.01 7.72
N ALA A 494 17.09 10.86 8.38
CA ALA A 494 16.07 9.83 8.46
C ALA A 494 14.82 10.33 9.19
N ALA A 495 14.96 11.01 10.33
CA ALA A 495 13.83 11.51 11.10
C ALA A 495 12.98 12.51 10.28
N ARG A 496 13.62 13.43 9.54
CA ARG A 496 12.94 14.36 8.61
C ARG A 496 12.22 13.65 7.48
N ALA A 497 12.74 12.49 7.05
CA ALA A 497 12.10 11.62 6.07
C ALA A 497 11.03 10.68 6.67
N GLY A 498 10.65 10.85 7.95
CA GLY A 498 9.68 9.98 8.62
C GLY A 498 10.22 8.59 9.00
N VAL A 499 11.54 8.39 8.90
CA VAL A 499 12.25 7.16 9.25
C VAL A 499 12.83 7.28 10.66
N ARG A 500 12.26 6.56 11.63
CA ARG A 500 12.86 6.50 12.98
C ARG A 500 13.98 5.48 13.03
N LEU A 501 15.16 5.92 13.45
CA LEU A 501 16.33 5.09 13.71
C LEU A 501 16.65 5.11 15.21
N LYS A 502 17.09 3.97 15.74
CA LYS A 502 17.54 3.83 17.14
C LYS A 502 18.96 3.27 17.19
N PRO A 503 19.82 3.76 18.10
CA PRO A 503 21.12 3.13 18.33
C PRO A 503 20.97 1.70 18.83
N VAL A 504 21.79 0.81 18.29
CA VAL A 504 21.95 -0.58 18.75
C VAL A 504 22.49 -0.58 20.18
N GLN A 505 21.89 -1.38 21.06
CA GLN A 505 22.25 -1.44 22.49
C GLN A 505 23.10 -2.66 22.84
N LYS A 506 22.91 -3.79 22.14
CA LYS A 506 23.59 -5.05 22.39
C LYS A 506 24.24 -5.60 21.12
N LYS A 507 25.34 -6.33 21.29
CA LYS A 507 25.95 -7.11 20.21
C LYS A 507 24.91 -8.10 19.67
N MET A 508 24.76 -8.17 18.35
CA MET A 508 23.73 -8.94 17.61
C MET A 508 22.31 -8.36 17.57
N ASP A 509 22.06 -7.15 18.10
CA ASP A 509 20.79 -6.48 17.79
C ASP A 509 20.73 -6.17 16.28
N TYR A 510 19.51 -6.16 15.74
CA TYR A 510 19.26 -5.87 14.33
C TYR A 510 19.71 -4.43 13.99
N VAL A 511 20.38 -4.27 12.85
CA VAL A 511 20.96 -3.00 12.39
C VAL A 511 20.30 -2.60 11.10
N LYS A 512 19.84 -1.36 11.03
CA LYS A 512 19.33 -0.74 9.80
C LYS A 512 20.45 0.00 9.10
N TYR A 513 20.67 -0.28 7.82
CA TYR A 513 21.59 0.46 6.96
C TYR A 513 20.82 1.47 6.13
N MET A 514 21.36 2.69 6.11
CA MET A 514 20.79 3.79 5.34
C MET A 514 21.75 4.16 4.22
N GLY A 515 21.24 4.15 3.00
CA GLY A 515 21.91 4.66 1.81
C GLY A 515 21.12 5.82 1.22
N LEU A 516 21.74 6.52 0.27
CA LEU A 516 21.11 7.65 -0.40
C LEU A 516 21.41 7.58 -1.89
N LEU A 517 20.38 7.61 -2.73
CA LEU A 517 20.51 7.77 -4.18
C LEU A 517 20.20 9.22 -4.56
N LEU A 518 21.07 9.83 -5.34
CA LEU A 518 20.90 11.15 -5.93
C LEU A 518 20.53 11.02 -7.40
N LEU A 519 19.48 11.70 -7.85
CA LEU A 519 18.97 11.66 -9.23
C LEU A 519 18.92 13.05 -9.86
N LYS A 520 19.51 13.18 -11.06
CA LYS A 520 19.44 14.36 -11.93
C LYS A 520 19.70 14.03 -13.39
#